data_AF-A0A0F9NSI0-F1
#
_entry.id   AF-A0A0F9NSI0-F1
#
_cell.length_a   1.000
_cell.length_b   1.000
_cell.length_c   1.000
_cell.angle_alpha   90.00
_cell.angle_beta   90.00
_cell.angle_gamma   90.00
#
_symmetry.space_group_name_H-M   'P 1'
#
loop_
_entity.id
_entity.type
_entity.pdbx_description
1 polymer ?
#
loop_
_entity_poly.entity_id
_entity_poly.type
_entity_poly.pdbx_seq_one_letter_code
_entity_poly.pdbx_strand_id
1 'polypeptide(L)'
;MKEVIILGGGFTKYECPYDKEVWSINGLYHGKDFVPDMVVQLHKPNSGKDSDLAFMKSLRTKFLVQAPMDGIDCVVYPLDEIIAHFNTKYFASSVCFSLAYAIYAGYEKIWLYGIDHTTGTCYVMQKACVEYWIGRAVERGIEVVIPKGSALCKTMNGKLYGYDFVYDMNSKIPEQVMYSYASI
;
A
#
# COMPACT_ATOMS: atom_id res chain seq x y z
N MET A 1 6.36 16.15 -13.98
CA MET A 1 5.61 14.94 -13.64
C MET A 1 5.83 14.66 -12.17
N LYS A 2 4.77 14.62 -11.37
CA LYS A 2 4.87 14.35 -9.93
C LYS A 2 4.82 12.84 -9.68
N GLU A 3 5.88 12.27 -9.12
CA GLU A 3 6.02 10.81 -8.93
C GLU A 3 6.25 10.47 -7.45
N VAL A 4 5.73 9.33 -7.02
CA VAL A 4 5.96 8.82 -5.65
C VAL A 4 6.14 7.31 -5.62
N ILE A 5 7.01 6.84 -4.75
CA ILE A 5 7.13 5.45 -4.32
C ILE A 5 6.32 5.27 -3.04
N ILE A 6 5.37 4.33 -3.03
CA ILE A 6 4.72 3.86 -1.80
C ILE A 6 5.40 2.56 -1.39
N LEU A 7 6.01 2.57 -0.20
CA LEU A 7 6.88 1.51 0.29
C LEU A 7 6.21 0.72 1.44
N GLY A 8 5.91 -0.55 1.17
CA GLY A 8 5.46 -1.57 2.10
C GLY A 8 6.56 -2.53 2.56
N GLY A 9 6.18 -3.52 3.36
CA GLY A 9 7.13 -4.39 4.09
C GLY A 9 7.50 -5.69 3.38
N GLY A 10 6.84 -6.00 2.27
CA GLY A 10 7.01 -7.21 1.46
C GLY A 10 8.39 -7.34 0.82
N PHE A 11 8.65 -8.48 0.18
CA PHE A 11 9.93 -8.82 -0.44
C PHE A 11 10.34 -7.88 -1.56
N THR A 12 9.40 -7.37 -2.36
CA THR A 12 9.78 -6.48 -3.48
C THR A 12 10.35 -5.13 -3.00
N LYS A 13 10.32 -4.81 -1.69
CA LYS A 13 11.00 -3.63 -1.15
C LYS A 13 12.52 -3.61 -1.41
N TYR A 14 13.14 -4.77 -1.59
CA TYR A 14 14.56 -4.88 -1.92
C TYR A 14 14.86 -4.53 -3.39
N GLU A 15 13.83 -4.40 -4.22
CA GLU A 15 13.91 -3.92 -5.60
C GLU A 15 13.66 -2.40 -5.70
N CYS A 16 13.31 -1.75 -4.58
CA CYS A 16 13.02 -0.32 -4.56
C CYS A 16 14.30 0.50 -4.87
N PRO A 17 14.28 1.43 -5.83
CA PRO A 17 15.46 2.21 -6.22
C PRO A 17 15.76 3.39 -5.28
N TYR A 18 14.78 3.84 -4.49
CA TYR A 18 14.88 5.00 -3.59
C TYR A 18 15.40 6.29 -4.26
N ASP A 19 15.09 6.48 -5.54
CA ASP A 19 15.60 7.56 -6.40
C ASP A 19 14.59 8.72 -6.61
N LYS A 20 13.47 8.71 -5.87
CA LYS A 20 12.34 9.64 -5.97
C LYS A 20 11.78 9.90 -4.57
N GLU A 21 10.70 10.68 -4.51
CA GLU A 21 9.91 10.82 -3.29
C GLU A 21 9.37 9.45 -2.83
N VAL A 22 9.56 9.12 -1.56
CA VAL A 22 9.17 7.83 -0.99
C VAL A 22 8.32 8.04 0.25
N TRP A 23 7.16 7.40 0.22
CA TRP A 23 6.21 7.31 1.32
C TRP A 23 6.28 5.92 1.94
N SER A 24 6.83 5.81 3.15
CA SER A 24 6.84 4.55 3.89
C SER A 24 5.51 4.33 4.62
N ILE A 25 5.05 3.08 4.67
CA ILE A 25 3.82 2.73 5.36
C ILE A 25 4.11 2.31 6.80
N ASN A 26 3.41 2.93 7.76
CA ASN A 26 3.51 2.62 9.19
C ASN A 26 4.97 2.61 9.67
N GLY A 27 5.38 1.64 10.49
CA GLY A 27 6.73 1.51 11.07
C GLY A 27 7.87 1.13 10.11
N LEU A 28 7.68 1.23 8.79
CA LEU A 28 8.66 0.77 7.79
C LEU A 28 9.79 1.77 7.47
N TYR A 29 10.04 2.70 8.38
CA TYR A 29 11.16 3.63 8.36
C TYR A 29 12.35 3.13 9.21
N HIS A 30 12.29 1.90 9.74
CA HIS A 30 13.42 1.26 10.43
C HIS A 30 14.34 0.54 9.43
N GLY A 31 15.26 1.28 8.80
CA GLY A 31 16.32 0.74 7.94
C GLY A 31 17.53 1.67 7.96
N LYS A 32 18.74 1.13 8.05
CA LYS A 32 19.97 1.93 8.27
C LYS A 32 20.36 2.82 7.08
N ASP A 33 19.80 2.56 5.90
CA ASP A 33 20.32 3.10 4.64
C ASP A 33 19.36 4.07 3.93
N PHE A 34 18.22 4.41 4.53
CA PHE A 34 17.22 5.27 3.91
C PHE A 34 16.32 5.99 4.92
N VAL A 35 15.94 7.24 4.62
CA VAL A 35 14.97 8.05 5.38
C VAL A 35 13.84 8.48 4.43
N PRO A 36 12.58 8.15 4.71
CA PRO A 36 11.46 8.53 3.84
C PRO A 36 11.17 10.02 3.86
N ASP A 37 10.66 10.54 2.74
CA ASP A 37 10.13 11.90 2.63
C ASP A 37 8.85 12.04 3.46
N MET A 38 8.03 10.98 3.48
CA MET A 38 6.83 10.91 4.31
C MET A 38 6.60 9.53 4.91
N VAL A 39 6.06 9.48 6.12
CA VAL A 39 5.53 8.27 6.73
C VAL A 39 4.01 8.35 6.77
N VAL A 40 3.32 7.40 6.15
CA VAL A 40 1.86 7.26 6.27
C VAL A 40 1.56 6.36 7.47
N GLN A 41 1.25 6.97 8.61
CA GLN A 41 1.00 6.28 9.88
C GLN A 41 -0.45 6.51 10.33
N LEU A 42 -1.31 5.54 10.00
CA LEU A 42 -2.74 5.60 10.29
C LEU A 42 -3.18 4.62 11.38
N HIS A 43 -2.23 3.95 12.05
CA HIS A 43 -2.53 3.24 13.27
C HIS A 43 -2.87 4.23 14.40
N LYS A 44 -3.83 3.85 15.25
CA LYS A 44 -4.13 4.61 16.46
C LYS A 44 -2.92 4.54 17.38
N PRO A 45 -2.46 5.67 17.96
CA PRO A 45 -1.42 5.65 18.98
C PRO A 45 -1.75 4.62 20.07
N ASN A 46 -0.76 3.81 20.47
CA ASN A 46 -0.85 2.75 21.49
C ASN A 46 -1.58 1.45 21.07
N SER A 47 -1.67 1.15 19.77
CA SER A 47 -2.21 -0.13 19.26
C SER A 47 -1.27 -1.33 19.45
N GLY A 48 -0.22 -1.20 20.27
CA GLY A 48 0.72 -2.25 20.63
C GLY A 48 1.83 -2.52 19.59
N LYS A 49 1.72 -1.93 18.40
CA LYS A 49 2.76 -1.97 17.34
C LYS A 49 3.29 -0.59 16.94
N ASP A 50 2.83 0.47 17.61
CA ASP A 50 3.26 1.82 17.34
C ASP A 50 4.65 2.04 17.93
N SER A 51 5.63 1.92 17.03
CA SER A 51 6.67 2.91 16.81
C SER A 51 7.08 3.74 18.01
N ASP A 52 8.30 3.48 18.47
CA ASP A 52 9.02 4.28 19.44
C ASP A 52 8.86 5.78 19.12
N LEU A 53 8.04 6.48 19.92
CA LEU A 53 7.76 7.91 19.74
C LEU A 53 9.07 8.71 19.79
N ALA A 54 10.04 8.29 20.58
CA ALA A 54 11.35 8.93 20.63
C ALA A 54 12.09 8.76 19.29
N PHE A 55 12.00 7.58 18.68
CA PHE A 55 12.54 7.35 17.33
C PHE A 55 11.81 8.20 16.28
N MET A 56 10.47 8.24 16.29
CA MET A 56 9.70 9.09 15.37
C MET A 56 10.09 10.57 15.49
N LYS A 57 10.27 11.08 16.72
CA LYS A 57 10.74 12.45 16.97
C LYS A 57 12.18 12.68 16.51
N SER A 58 13.00 11.64 16.49
CA SER A 58 14.38 11.71 15.98
C SER A 58 14.44 11.75 14.45
N LEU A 59 13.40 11.24 13.76
CA LEU A 59 13.30 11.31 12.31
C LEU A 59 12.94 12.74 11.88
N ARG A 60 13.74 13.30 10.98
CA ARG A 60 13.40 14.57 10.29
C ARG A 60 12.52 14.29 9.07
N THR A 61 11.43 13.56 9.27
CA THR A 61 10.49 13.12 8.24
C THR A 61 9.10 13.64 8.56
N LYS A 62 8.32 13.94 7.52
CA LYS A 62 6.93 14.34 7.66
C LYS A 62 6.03 13.13 7.89
N PHE A 63 5.05 13.23 8.78
CA PHE A 63 4.10 12.15 9.03
C PHE A 63 2.69 12.51 8.52
N LEU A 64 2.06 11.61 7.78
CA LEU A 64 0.64 11.69 7.43
C LEU A 64 -0.15 10.80 8.41
N VAL A 65 -0.97 11.41 9.26
CA VAL A 65 -1.54 10.78 10.47
C VAL A 65 -3.05 10.96 10.58
N GLN A 66 -3.72 10.12 11.36
CA GLN A 66 -5.17 10.25 11.58
C GLN A 66 -5.55 11.41 12.52
N ALA A 67 -4.62 11.89 13.36
CA ALA A 67 -4.82 12.98 14.31
C ALA A 67 -3.47 13.63 14.65
N PRO A 68 -3.44 14.91 15.06
CA PRO A 68 -2.20 15.59 15.42
C PRO A 68 -1.40 14.84 16.49
N MET A 69 -0.06 14.83 16.36
CA MET A 69 0.85 14.20 17.30
C MET A 69 1.84 15.24 17.87
N ASP A 70 1.94 15.31 19.19
CA ASP A 70 2.79 16.31 19.84
C ASP A 70 4.29 16.05 19.63
N GLY A 71 4.99 17.10 19.21
CA GLY A 71 6.43 17.06 18.92
C GLY A 71 6.81 16.29 17.66
N ILE A 72 5.86 15.97 16.77
CA ILE A 72 6.12 15.34 15.47
C ILE A 72 5.66 16.28 14.36
N ASP A 73 6.50 16.49 13.34
CA ASP A 73 6.10 17.20 12.12
C ASP A 73 5.11 16.33 11.34
N CYS A 74 3.82 16.65 11.47
CA CYS A 74 2.75 15.85 10.92
C CYS A 74 1.65 16.67 10.26
N VAL A 75 1.00 16.04 9.27
CA VAL A 75 -0.20 16.51 8.61
C VAL A 75 -1.31 15.50 8.88
N VAL A 76 -2.49 16.01 9.22
CA VAL A 76 -3.67 15.18 9.40
C VAL A 76 -4.19 14.74 8.04
N TYR A 77 -4.46 13.45 7.89
CA TYR A 77 -5.06 12.88 6.69
C TYR A 77 -6.43 13.51 6.45
N PRO A 78 -6.69 14.12 5.27
CA PRO A 78 -7.94 14.83 4.99
C PRO A 78 -9.06 13.83 4.64
N LEU A 79 -9.50 13.07 5.64
CA LEU A 79 -10.38 11.91 5.46
C LEU A 79 -11.72 12.29 4.83
N ASP A 80 -12.38 13.31 5.36
CA ASP A 80 -13.70 13.72 4.88
C ASP A 80 -13.65 14.30 3.46
N GLU A 81 -12.61 15.06 3.13
CA GLU A 81 -12.37 15.59 1.79
C GLU A 81 -12.13 14.47 0.79
N ILE A 82 -11.30 13.49 1.14
CA ILE A 82 -11.00 12.33 0.27
C ILE A 82 -12.25 11.47 0.06
N ILE A 83 -13.02 11.21 1.13
CA ILE A 83 -14.29 10.47 1.01
C ILE A 83 -15.27 11.22 0.10
N ALA A 84 -15.40 12.54 0.27
CA ALA A 84 -16.27 13.36 -0.57
C ALA A 84 -15.80 13.38 -2.03
N HIS A 85 -14.49 13.54 -2.26
CA HIS A 85 -13.89 13.60 -3.60
C HIS A 85 -14.07 12.29 -4.37
N PHE A 86 -13.82 11.14 -3.74
CA PHE A 86 -13.91 9.83 -4.41
C PHE A 86 -15.28 9.17 -4.28
N ASN A 87 -16.19 9.73 -3.48
CA ASN A 87 -17.52 9.21 -3.14
C ASN A 87 -17.50 7.75 -2.67
N THR A 88 -16.59 7.42 -1.77
CA THR A 88 -16.43 6.05 -1.22
C THR A 88 -15.77 6.08 0.15
N LYS A 89 -16.09 5.07 0.97
CA LYS A 89 -15.39 4.78 2.24
C LYS A 89 -14.64 3.45 2.19
N TYR A 90 -14.38 2.92 0.99
CA TYR A 90 -13.74 1.62 0.83
C TYR A 90 -12.22 1.73 1.06
N PHE A 91 -11.81 1.57 2.32
CA PHE A 91 -10.43 1.57 2.76
C PHE A 91 -10.18 0.38 3.69
N ALA A 92 -9.24 -0.49 3.34
CA ALA A 92 -8.93 -1.69 4.13
C ALA A 92 -7.51 -1.72 4.71
N SER A 93 -6.66 -0.73 4.39
CA SER A 93 -5.26 -0.68 4.86
C SER A 93 -4.65 0.73 4.72
N SER A 94 -3.53 0.99 5.41
CA SER A 94 -2.74 2.21 5.23
C SER A 94 -2.27 2.42 3.78
N VAL A 95 -2.05 1.33 3.03
CA VAL A 95 -1.73 1.39 1.59
C VAL A 95 -2.89 2.01 0.80
N CYS A 96 -4.14 1.65 1.11
CA CYS A 96 -5.32 2.21 0.44
C CYS A 96 -5.43 3.72 0.67
N PHE A 97 -5.19 4.16 1.91
CA PHE A 97 -5.15 5.58 2.23
C PHE A 97 -3.99 6.30 1.54
N SER A 98 -2.80 5.70 1.49
CA SER A 98 -1.65 6.27 0.79
C SER A 98 -1.92 6.44 -0.71
N LEU A 99 -2.53 5.44 -1.36
CA LEU A 99 -2.94 5.53 -2.76
C LEU A 99 -3.97 6.64 -2.98
N ALA A 100 -5.04 6.69 -2.17
CA ALA A 100 -6.06 7.72 -2.29
C ALA A 100 -5.49 9.13 -2.09
N TYR A 101 -4.59 9.30 -1.13
CA TYR A 101 -3.92 10.58 -0.89
C TYR A 101 -2.99 10.97 -2.05
N ALA A 102 -2.25 10.03 -2.64
CA ALA A 102 -1.43 10.30 -3.83
C ALA A 102 -2.30 10.75 -5.01
N ILE A 103 -3.42 10.08 -5.25
CA ILE A 103 -4.37 10.47 -6.31
C ILE A 103 -4.94 11.86 -6.02
N TYR A 104 -5.38 12.13 -4.78
CA TYR A 104 -5.92 13.42 -4.37
C TYR A 104 -4.90 14.56 -4.47
N ALA A 105 -3.64 14.28 -4.14
CA ALA A 105 -2.53 15.23 -4.17
C ALA A 105 -1.94 15.44 -5.58
N GLY A 106 -2.55 14.88 -6.63
CA GLY A 106 -2.19 15.10 -8.03
C GLY A 106 -0.89 14.45 -8.47
N TYR A 107 -0.55 13.27 -7.92
CA TYR A 107 0.57 12.47 -8.46
C TYR A 107 0.17 11.86 -9.81
N GLU A 108 1.11 11.89 -10.75
CA GLU A 108 0.93 11.41 -12.12
C GLU A 108 1.50 9.99 -12.31
N LYS A 109 2.39 9.56 -11.41
CA LYS A 109 2.96 8.22 -11.39
C LYS A 109 3.18 7.71 -9.97
N ILE A 110 2.78 6.46 -9.72
CA ILE A 110 2.87 5.80 -8.41
C ILE A 110 3.61 4.48 -8.57
N TRP A 111 4.68 4.29 -7.82
CA TRP A 111 5.47 3.06 -7.79
C TRP A 111 5.15 2.29 -6.50
N LEU A 112 4.78 1.01 -6.60
CA LEU A 112 4.43 0.20 -5.43
C LEU A 112 5.52 -0.80 -5.12
N TYR A 113 6.30 -0.61 -4.06
CA TYR A 113 7.32 -1.57 -3.63
C TYR A 113 7.00 -2.12 -2.24
N GLY A 114 7.25 -3.41 -2.02
CA GLY A 114 6.93 -4.09 -0.76
C GLY A 114 5.43 -4.25 -0.48
N ILE A 115 4.58 -4.09 -1.51
CA ILE A 115 3.12 -4.28 -1.47
C ILE A 115 2.79 -5.49 -2.33
N ASP A 116 3.12 -6.68 -1.83
CA ASP A 116 3.18 -7.88 -2.67
C ASP A 116 1.89 -8.68 -2.68
N HIS A 117 1.20 -8.80 -1.53
CA HIS A 117 0.01 -9.66 -1.39
C HIS A 117 0.22 -11.11 -1.88
N THR A 118 1.47 -11.60 -1.85
CA THR A 118 1.86 -12.97 -2.22
C THR A 118 1.79 -13.96 -1.05
N THR A 119 1.63 -13.46 0.17
CA THR A 119 1.64 -14.27 1.39
C THR A 119 0.25 -14.72 1.78
N GLY A 120 0.14 -15.91 2.36
CA GLY A 120 -1.10 -16.43 2.92
C GLY A 120 -1.52 -15.90 4.25
N THR A 121 -1.49 -14.59 4.39
CA THR A 121 -1.77 -13.89 5.63
C THR A 121 -2.99 -12.99 5.47
N CYS A 122 -3.35 -12.28 6.53
CA CYS A 122 -4.45 -11.33 6.56
C CYS A 122 -4.39 -10.25 5.46
N TYR A 123 -3.23 -10.01 4.84
CA TYR A 123 -3.07 -9.06 3.74
C TYR A 123 -3.92 -9.40 2.51
N VAL A 124 -4.40 -10.63 2.38
CA VAL A 124 -5.24 -11.02 1.25
C VAL A 124 -6.61 -10.39 1.33
N MET A 125 -7.13 -10.23 2.54
CA MET A 125 -8.38 -9.51 2.78
C MET A 125 -8.28 -8.03 2.34
N GLN A 126 -7.06 -7.50 2.21
CA GLN A 126 -6.80 -6.12 1.79
C GLN A 126 -6.56 -5.99 0.28
N LYS A 127 -6.22 -7.10 -0.42
CA LYS A 127 -5.82 -7.09 -1.84
C LYS A 127 -6.86 -6.43 -2.74
N ALA A 128 -8.12 -6.81 -2.60
CA ALA A 128 -9.21 -6.26 -3.40
C ALA A 128 -9.36 -4.74 -3.24
N CYS A 129 -9.14 -4.21 -2.03
CA CYS A 129 -9.21 -2.78 -1.77
C CYS A 129 -8.01 -2.02 -2.36
N VAL A 130 -6.82 -2.60 -2.30
CA VAL A 130 -5.63 -2.04 -2.95
C VAL A 130 -5.83 -1.98 -4.46
N GLU A 131 -6.31 -3.06 -5.07
CA GLU A 131 -6.60 -3.12 -6.52
C GLU A 131 -7.71 -2.16 -6.94
N TYR A 132 -8.72 -1.94 -6.08
CA TYR A 132 -9.72 -0.90 -6.30
C TYR A 132 -9.06 0.47 -6.42
N TRP A 133 -8.17 0.85 -5.50
CA TRP A 133 -7.48 2.15 -5.55
C TRP A 133 -6.49 2.27 -6.70
N ILE A 134 -5.83 1.18 -7.10
CA ILE A 134 -5.03 1.12 -8.33
C ILE A 134 -5.92 1.42 -9.54
N GLY A 135 -7.10 0.79 -9.63
CA GLY A 135 -8.08 1.07 -10.68
C GLY A 135 -8.50 2.54 -10.71
N ARG A 136 -8.74 3.17 -9.55
CA ARG A 136 -9.09 4.60 -9.44
C ARG A 136 -7.97 5.53 -9.92
N ALA A 137 -6.71 5.14 -9.71
CA ALA A 137 -5.55 5.86 -10.23
C ALA A 137 -5.47 5.76 -11.76
N VAL A 138 -5.54 4.53 -12.29
CA VAL A 138 -5.45 4.26 -13.74
C VAL A 138 -6.57 4.95 -14.52
N GLU A 139 -7.81 4.94 -14.00
CA GLU A 139 -8.95 5.66 -14.58
C GLU A 139 -8.68 7.17 -14.76
N ARG A 140 -7.84 7.75 -13.90
CA ARG A 140 -7.44 9.16 -13.91
C ARG A 140 -6.19 9.45 -14.73
N GLY A 141 -5.68 8.44 -15.46
CA GLY A 141 -4.45 8.58 -16.26
C GLY A 141 -3.17 8.53 -15.45
N ILE A 142 -3.22 8.10 -14.18
CA ILE A 142 -2.04 7.95 -13.33
C ILE A 142 -1.39 6.61 -13.63
N GLU A 143 -0.11 6.62 -13.97
CA GLU A 143 0.65 5.38 -14.20
C GLU A 143 0.95 4.70 -12.86
N VAL A 144 0.58 3.43 -12.72
CA VAL A 144 0.90 2.63 -11.52
C VAL A 144 1.88 1.53 -11.88
N VAL A 145 3.08 1.58 -11.31
CA VAL A 145 4.13 0.58 -11.54
C VAL A 145 4.14 -0.45 -10.42
N ILE A 146 3.97 -1.71 -10.80
CA ILE A 146 3.89 -2.86 -9.88
C ILE A 146 5.03 -3.85 -10.21
N PRO A 147 5.92 -4.16 -9.26
CA PRO A 147 7.00 -5.12 -9.45
C PRO A 147 6.50 -6.50 -9.87
N LYS A 148 7.33 -7.23 -10.62
CA LYS A 148 7.01 -8.58 -11.09
C LYS A 148 6.68 -9.52 -9.94
N GLY A 149 7.34 -9.36 -8.79
CA GLY A 149 7.13 -10.17 -7.58
C GLY A 149 5.81 -9.93 -6.82
N SER A 150 5.06 -8.86 -7.10
CA SER A 150 3.76 -8.61 -6.46
C SER A 150 2.63 -9.40 -7.15
N ALA A 151 1.63 -9.86 -6.40
CA ALA A 151 0.42 -10.52 -6.91
C ALA A 151 -0.70 -9.53 -7.28
N LEU A 152 -0.48 -8.21 -7.10
CA LEU A 152 -1.45 -7.18 -7.47
C LEU A 152 -1.67 -7.12 -8.99
N CYS A 153 -2.94 -6.94 -9.37
CA CYS A 153 -3.43 -6.81 -10.74
C CYS A 153 -3.01 -7.97 -11.65
N LYS A 154 -2.87 -9.18 -11.10
CA LYS A 154 -2.49 -10.40 -11.82
C LYS A 154 -3.51 -11.50 -11.57
N THR A 155 -3.77 -12.29 -12.61
CA THR A 155 -4.45 -13.57 -12.47
C THR A 155 -3.52 -14.59 -11.81
N MET A 156 -4.08 -15.65 -11.24
CA MET A 156 -3.33 -16.68 -10.50
C MET A 156 -2.09 -17.22 -11.26
N ASN A 157 -2.18 -17.32 -12.58
CA ASN A 157 -1.12 -17.84 -13.45
C ASN A 157 -0.60 -16.79 -14.44
N GLY A 158 -1.01 -15.52 -14.30
CA GLY A 158 -0.68 -14.44 -15.22
C GLY A 158 -1.27 -14.58 -16.63
N LYS A 159 -2.18 -15.53 -16.87
CA LYS A 159 -2.83 -15.77 -18.17
C LYS A 159 -4.21 -15.11 -18.22
N LEU A 160 -4.63 -14.72 -19.43
CA LEU A 160 -5.95 -14.12 -19.65
C LEU A 160 -7.04 -15.20 -19.62
N TYR A 161 -7.97 -15.08 -18.68
CA TYR A 161 -9.12 -15.99 -18.60
C TYR A 161 -9.98 -15.92 -19.86
N GLY A 162 -10.37 -17.09 -20.38
CA GLY A 162 -11.18 -17.24 -21.59
C GLY A 162 -10.39 -17.26 -22.90
N TYR A 163 -9.11 -16.84 -22.88
CA TYR A 163 -8.25 -16.81 -24.06
C TYR A 163 -7.04 -17.74 -23.92
N ASP A 164 -6.25 -17.53 -22.87
CA ASP A 164 -5.02 -18.29 -22.61
C ASP A 164 -5.20 -19.37 -21.55
N PHE A 165 -6.32 -19.32 -20.82
CA PHE A 165 -6.62 -20.20 -19.70
C PHE A 165 -8.12 -20.24 -19.40
N VAL A 166 -8.64 -21.40 -19.00
CA VAL A 166 -10.00 -21.56 -18.46
C VAL A 166 -9.90 -22.31 -17.15
N TYR A 167 -10.66 -21.89 -16.13
CA TYR A 167 -10.78 -22.63 -14.88
C TYR A 167 -11.54 -23.93 -15.12
N ASP A 168 -11.00 -25.04 -14.63
CA ASP A 168 -11.83 -26.21 -14.40
C ASP A 168 -12.72 -25.92 -13.17
N MET A 169 -13.99 -25.61 -13.42
CA MET A 169 -14.96 -25.28 -12.37
C MET A 169 -15.27 -26.48 -11.45
N ASN A 170 -14.90 -27.70 -11.85
CA ASN A 170 -15.05 -28.91 -11.04
C ASN A 170 -13.77 -29.24 -10.25
N SER A 171 -12.66 -28.59 -10.57
CA SER A 171 -11.46 -28.66 -9.74
C SER A 171 -11.78 -28.00 -8.40
N LYS A 172 -11.77 -28.78 -7.32
CA LYS A 172 -11.71 -28.21 -5.99
C LYS A 172 -10.52 -27.27 -5.95
N ILE A 173 -10.73 -26.00 -5.62
CA ILE A 173 -9.64 -25.13 -5.23
C ILE A 173 -8.90 -25.93 -4.16
N PRO A 174 -7.60 -26.28 -4.35
CA PRO A 174 -6.87 -27.05 -3.34
C PRO A 174 -7.10 -26.36 -2.01
N GLU A 175 -7.31 -27.12 -0.95
CA GLU A 175 -7.53 -26.53 0.38
C GLU A 175 -6.37 -25.59 0.72
N GLN A 176 -5.16 -25.91 0.23
CA GLN A 176 -4.00 -25.04 0.29
C GLN A 176 -4.13 -23.73 -0.47
N VAL A 177 -4.97 -23.58 -1.49
CA VAL A 177 -5.23 -22.30 -2.20
C VAL A 177 -6.36 -21.52 -1.51
N MET A 178 -7.39 -22.22 -1.00
CA MET A 178 -8.43 -21.61 -0.14
C MET A 178 -7.85 -21.05 1.17
N TYR A 179 -6.87 -21.76 1.75
CA TYR A 179 -6.16 -21.42 2.98
C TYR A 179 -4.69 -21.01 2.75
N SER A 180 -4.23 -20.82 1.50
CA SER A 180 -3.01 -20.04 1.17
C SER A 180 -3.19 -18.57 1.50
N TYR A 181 -4.19 -18.24 2.31
CA TYR A 181 -4.57 -16.96 2.88
C TYR A 181 -4.73 -17.03 4.42
N ALA A 182 -4.43 -18.18 5.05
CA ALA A 182 -4.53 -18.34 6.50
C ALA A 182 -3.42 -19.17 7.19
N SER A 183 -2.44 -19.78 6.52
CA SER A 183 -1.43 -20.58 7.25
C SER A 183 -0.11 -20.78 6.49
N ILE A 184 0.89 -19.92 6.76
CA ILE A 184 2.31 -20.28 7.00
C ILE A 184 2.84 -19.32 8.07
#